data_AF-A0A2S7FDR4-F1
#
_entry.id   AF-A0A2S7FDR4-F1
#
_cell.length_a   1.000
_cell.length_b   1.000
_cell.length_c   1.000
_cell.angle_alpha   90.00
_cell.angle_beta   90.00
_cell.angle_gamma   90.00
#
_symmetry.space_group_name_H-M   'P 1'
#
loop_
_entity.id
_entity.type
_entity.pdbx_description
1 polymer ?
#
loop_
_entity_poly.entity_id
_entity_poly.type
_entity_poly.pdbx_seq_one_letter_code
_entity_poly.pdbx_strand_id
1 'polypeptide(L)'
;MSNAKIFNINEIITIVMEEVRIEENRQMYGIDEESDLPKGICNKLDSLKEIEFKEFLSIIEEITNEILHIKSGELNELNKCHEEIIYMAQEKLYDYIIN
;
A
#
# COMPACT_ATOMS: atom_id res chain seq x y z
N MET A 1 22.45 0.31 6.48
CA MET A 1 21.11 -0.12 6.89
C MET A 1 20.69 -1.20 5.92
N SER A 2 20.27 -2.37 6.41
CA SER A 2 19.89 -3.49 5.54
C SER A 2 18.41 -3.39 5.25
N ASN A 3 18.05 -2.66 4.20
CA ASN A 3 16.69 -2.64 3.72
C ASN A 3 16.42 -3.96 3.01
N ALA A 4 15.47 -4.73 3.53
CA ALA A 4 15.11 -6.00 2.96
C ALA A 4 14.22 -5.72 1.74
N LYS A 5 14.84 -5.71 0.54
CA LYS A 5 14.09 -5.76 -0.72
C LYS A 5 13.34 -7.08 -0.78
N ILE A 6 12.07 -7.08 -0.37
CA ILE A 6 11.26 -8.30 -0.19
C ILE A 6 9.96 -8.28 -0.97
N PHE A 7 9.47 -7.10 -1.34
CA PHE A 7 8.23 -6.96 -2.09
C PHE A 7 8.52 -6.78 -3.58
N ASN A 8 7.71 -7.40 -4.43
CA ASN A 8 7.62 -6.98 -5.82
C ASN A 8 6.55 -5.88 -5.97
N ILE A 9 6.55 -5.19 -7.09
CA ILE A 9 5.64 -4.05 -7.31
C ILE A 9 4.16 -4.43 -7.24
N ASN A 10 3.78 -5.63 -7.68
CA ASN A 10 2.39 -6.10 -7.62
C ASN A 10 1.94 -6.34 -6.18
N GLU A 11 2.85 -6.78 -5.30
CA GLU A 11 2.57 -6.91 -3.87
C GLU A 11 2.37 -5.53 -3.23
N ILE A 12 3.15 -4.52 -3.61
CA ILE A 12 2.93 -3.13 -3.15
C ILE A 12 1.57 -2.60 -3.62
N ILE A 13 1.21 -2.81 -4.88
CA ILE A 13 -0.11 -2.44 -5.41
C ILE A 13 -1.22 -3.14 -4.60
N THR A 14 -1.05 -4.42 -4.30
CA THR A 14 -2.03 -5.19 -3.52
C THR A 14 -2.18 -4.63 -2.11
N ILE A 15 -1.07 -4.29 -1.44
CA ILE A 15 -1.08 -3.69 -0.09
C ILE A 15 -1.81 -2.35 -0.11
N VAL A 16 -1.43 -1.44 -1.01
CA VAL A 16 -2.04 -0.10 -1.06
C VAL A 16 -3.51 -0.18 -1.41
N MET A 17 -3.91 -0.99 -2.39
CA MET A 17 -5.31 -1.10 -2.78
C MET A 17 -6.19 -1.71 -1.69
N GLU A 18 -5.64 -2.59 -0.85
CA GLU A 18 -6.34 -3.12 0.31
C GLU A 18 -6.54 -2.06 1.39
N GLU A 19 -5.52 -1.25 1.68
CA GLU A 19 -5.65 -0.12 2.62
C GLU A 19 -6.65 0.94 2.11
N VAL A 20 -6.63 1.23 0.81
CA VAL A 20 -7.64 2.10 0.17
C VAL A 20 -9.04 1.54 0.37
N ARG A 21 -9.24 0.23 0.17
CA ARG A 21 -10.56 -0.43 0.33
C ARG A 21 -11.06 -0.34 1.77
N ILE A 22 -10.18 -0.59 2.74
CA ILE A 22 -10.50 -0.50 4.18
C ILE A 22 -10.91 0.93 4.52
N GLU A 23 -10.14 1.93 4.09
CA GLU A 23 -10.41 3.33 4.39
C GLU A 23 -11.67 3.84 3.65
N GLU A 24 -11.93 3.42 2.41
CA GLU A 24 -13.19 3.68 1.71
C GLU A 24 -14.40 3.14 2.48
N ASN A 25 -14.32 1.90 2.96
CA ASN A 25 -15.39 1.27 3.73
C ASN A 25 -15.60 1.95 5.08
N ARG A 26 -14.51 2.37 5.73
CA ARG A 26 -14.56 3.15 6.97
C ARG A 26 -15.22 4.51 6.77
N GLN A 27 -14.87 5.23 5.70
CA GLN A 27 -15.45 6.54 5.39
C GLN A 27 -16.92 6.45 4.96
N MET A 28 -17.29 5.41 4.21
CA MET A 28 -18.64 5.26 3.66
C MET A 28 -19.62 4.64 4.66
N TYR A 29 -19.18 3.67 5.45
CA TYR A 29 -20.04 2.84 6.30
C TYR A 29 -19.70 2.91 7.79
N GLY A 30 -18.57 3.51 8.17
CA GLY A 30 -18.09 3.51 9.55
C GLY A 30 -17.64 2.13 10.05
N ILE A 31 -17.23 1.24 9.14
CA ILE A 31 -16.82 -0.13 9.45
C ILE A 31 -15.29 -0.20 9.47
N ASP A 32 -14.73 -0.63 10.60
CA ASP A 32 -13.32 -1.00 10.69
C ASP A 32 -13.18 -2.46 10.20
N GLU A 33 -12.82 -2.64 8.93
CA GLU A 33 -12.61 -3.96 8.34
C GLU A 33 -11.21 -4.50 8.60
N GLU A 34 -11.12 -5.81 8.77
CA GLU A 34 -9.83 -6.50 8.78
C GLU A 34 -9.26 -6.60 7.36
N SER A 35 -7.94 -6.54 7.26
CA SER A 35 -7.21 -6.75 6.02
C SER A 35 -7.33 -8.19 5.53
N ASP A 36 -7.63 -8.37 4.25
CA ASP A 36 -7.70 -9.67 3.57
C ASP A 36 -6.45 -9.90 2.68
N LEU A 37 -5.29 -9.41 3.13
CA LEU A 37 -4.04 -9.57 2.38
C LEU A 37 -3.68 -11.05 2.20
N PRO A 38 -3.16 -11.44 1.02
CA PRO A 38 -2.65 -12.78 0.78
C PRO A 38 -1.61 -13.18 1.83
N LYS A 39 -1.70 -14.41 2.34
CA LYS A 39 -0.77 -14.95 3.36
C LYS A 39 0.72 -14.75 3.02
N GLY A 40 1.07 -14.81 1.73
CA GLY A 40 2.44 -14.56 1.27
C GLY A 40 2.93 -13.14 1.56
N ILE A 41 2.04 -12.15 1.44
CA ILE A 41 2.31 -10.74 1.77
C ILE A 41 2.38 -10.58 3.30
N CYS A 42 1.42 -11.16 4.04
CA CYS A 42 1.43 -11.09 5.51
C CYS A 42 2.73 -11.64 6.11
N ASN A 43 3.20 -12.81 5.64
CA ASN A 43 4.47 -13.38 6.08
C ASN A 43 5.67 -12.45 5.83
N LYS A 44 5.65 -11.66 4.75
CA LYS A 44 6.72 -10.68 4.44
C LYS A 44 6.64 -9.48 5.37
N LEU A 45 5.44 -8.97 5.63
CA LEU A 45 5.22 -7.91 6.62
C LEU A 45 5.71 -8.34 8.00
N ASP A 46 5.37 -9.57 8.43
CA ASP A 46 5.82 -10.16 9.70
C ASP A 46 7.35 -10.35 9.77
N SER A 47 8.04 -10.38 8.62
CA SER A 47 9.50 -10.53 8.57
C SER A 47 10.26 -9.21 8.72
N LEU A 48 9.58 -8.07 8.61
CA LEU A 48 10.18 -6.76 8.83
C LEU A 48 10.47 -6.57 10.32
N LYS A 49 11.59 -5.89 10.65
CA LYS A 49 11.78 -5.44 12.03
C LYS A 49 10.72 -4.38 12.35
N GLU A 50 10.37 -4.26 13.63
CA GLU A 50 9.35 -3.31 14.09
C GLU A 50 9.54 -1.87 13.56
N ILE A 51 10.78 -1.39 13.52
CA ILE A 51 11.09 -0.06 12.98
C ILE A 51 10.87 0.02 11.46
N GLU A 52 11.32 -1.00 10.72
CA GLU A 52 11.18 -1.09 9.26
C GLU A 52 9.70 -1.22 8.87
N PHE A 53 8.91 -1.93 9.68
CA PHE A 53 7.47 -2.09 9.51
C PHE A 53 6.72 -0.78 9.75
N LYS A 54 7.06 -0.02 10.80
CA LYS A 54 6.46 1.30 11.07
C LYS A 54 6.76 2.31 9.97
N GLU A 55 7.99 2.34 9.49
CA GLU A 55 8.40 3.18 8.35
C GLU A 55 7.65 2.79 7.08
N PHE A 56 7.56 1.49 6.79
CA PHE A 56 6.81 0.95 5.67
C PHE A 56 5.33 1.35 5.72
N LEU A 57 4.65 1.13 6.86
CA LEU A 57 3.24 1.49 7.03
C LEU A 57 2.99 2.99 6.86
N SER A 58 3.87 3.84 7.40
CA SER A 58 3.72 5.29 7.24
C SER A 58 3.77 5.72 5.78
N ILE A 59 4.58 5.05 4.95
CA ILE A 59 4.66 5.33 3.51
C ILE A 59 3.43 4.78 2.79
N ILE A 60 2.97 3.58 3.16
CA ILE A 60 1.73 3.02 2.60
C ILE A 60 0.53 3.94 2.89
N GLU A 61 0.41 4.45 4.12
CA GLU A 61 -0.65 5.41 4.49
C GLU A 61 -0.58 6.68 3.63
N GLU A 62 0.63 7.21 3.38
CA GLU A 62 0.81 8.37 2.50
C GLU A 62 0.33 8.08 1.07
N ILE A 63 0.70 6.93 0.50
CA ILE A 63 0.26 6.53 -0.85
C ILE A 63 -1.25 6.33 -0.87
N THR A 64 -1.82 5.63 0.11
CA THR A 64 -3.28 5.39 0.24
C THR A 64 -4.07 6.69 0.19
N ASN A 65 -3.64 7.72 0.91
CA ASN A 65 -4.30 9.03 0.92
C ASN A 65 -4.29 9.70 -0.47
N GLU A 66 -3.19 9.61 -1.21
CA GLU A 66 -3.12 10.12 -2.59
C GLU A 66 -4.07 9.36 -3.51
N ILE A 67 -4.13 8.03 -3.40
CA ILE A 67 -5.04 7.21 -4.21
C ILE A 67 -6.52 7.50 -3.90
N LEU A 68 -6.87 7.71 -2.63
CA LEU A 68 -8.22 8.15 -2.24
C LEU A 68 -8.57 9.51 -2.86
N HIS A 69 -7.62 10.44 -2.90
CA HIS A 69 -7.81 11.73 -3.56
C HIS A 69 -8.08 11.56 -5.06
N ILE A 70 -7.30 10.74 -5.75
CA ILE A 70 -7.47 10.43 -7.18
C ILE A 70 -8.85 9.81 -7.47
N LYS A 71 -9.26 8.81 -6.67
CA LYS A 71 -10.56 8.14 -6.83
C LYS A 71 -11.77 9.08 -6.65
N SER A 72 -11.61 10.15 -5.87
CA SER A 72 -12.68 11.15 -5.66
C SER A 72 -12.92 12.10 -6.84
N GLY A 73 -11.99 12.17 -7.81
CA GLY A 73 -11.92 13.20 -8.86
C GLY A 73 -12.75 12.99 -10.14
N GLU A 74 -13.72 12.08 -10.16
CA GLU A 74 -14.48 11.57 -11.34
C GLU A 74 -13.76 10.51 -12.20
N LEU A 75 -14.54 9.46 -12.51
CA LEU A 75 -14.21 8.17 -13.14
C LEU A 75 -13.11 7.36 -12.42
N ASN A 76 -13.53 6.19 -11.94
CA ASN A 76 -12.74 5.16 -11.27
C ASN A 76 -11.64 4.62 -12.20
N GLU A 77 -10.57 5.37 -12.42
CA GLU A 77 -9.48 4.99 -13.31
C GLU A 77 -8.47 4.14 -12.54
N LEU A 78 -8.82 2.85 -12.38
CA LEU A 78 -7.94 1.84 -11.77
C LEU A 78 -6.51 1.88 -12.33
N ASN A 79 -6.38 2.14 -13.64
CA ASN A 79 -5.09 2.30 -14.29
C ASN A 79 -4.29 3.49 -13.76
N LYS A 80 -4.93 4.65 -13.55
CA LYS A 80 -4.28 5.82 -12.92
C LYS A 80 -3.87 5.51 -11.49
N CYS A 81 -4.72 4.80 -10.73
CA CYS A 81 -4.37 4.38 -9.38
C CYS A 81 -3.12 3.50 -9.39
N HIS A 82 -3.06 2.50 -10.27
CA HIS A 82 -1.88 1.64 -10.40
C HIS A 82 -0.63 2.43 -10.84
N GLU A 83 -0.76 3.33 -11.82
CA GLU A 83 0.35 4.17 -12.28
C GLU A 83 0.91 5.04 -11.16
N GLU A 84 0.04 5.69 -10.38
CA GLU A 84 0.44 6.52 -9.25
C GLU A 84 1.08 5.69 -8.13
N ILE A 85 0.49 4.53 -7.79
CA ILE A 85 1.09 3.62 -6.81
C ILE A 85 2.49 3.22 -7.26
N ILE A 86 2.68 2.85 -8.53
CA ILE A 86 4.00 2.46 -9.05
C ILE A 86 4.99 3.62 -8.94
N TYR A 87 4.58 4.82 -9.35
CA TYR A 87 5.41 6.02 -9.29
C TYR A 87 5.87 6.32 -7.85
N MET A 88 4.93 6.44 -6.91
CA MET A 88 5.25 6.74 -5.52
C MET A 88 6.03 5.61 -4.84
N ALA A 89 5.72 4.35 -5.15
CA ALA A 89 6.43 3.20 -4.60
C ALA A 89 7.89 3.16 -5.06
N GLN A 90 8.17 3.50 -6.32
CA GLN A 90 9.55 3.60 -6.81
C GLN A 90 10.33 4.73 -6.14
N GLU A 91 9.68 5.84 -5.81
CA GLU A 91 10.30 6.98 -5.14
C GLU A 91 10.53 6.72 -3.64
N LYS A 92 9.52 6.19 -2.94
CA LYS A 92 9.46 6.14 -1.47
C LYS A 92 9.71 4.77 -0.87
N LEU A 93 9.39 3.70 -1.60
CA LEU A 93 9.55 2.30 -1.15
C LEU A 93 10.71 1.58 -1.87
N TYR A 94 11.62 2.32 -2.52
CA TYR A 94 12.76 1.77 -3.26
C TYR A 94 13.56 0.71 -2.48
N ASP A 95 13.68 0.95 -1.18
CA ASP A 95 14.42 0.13 -0.22
C ASP A 95 13.72 -1.20 0.12
N TYR A 96 12.42 -1.29 -0.10
CA TYR A 96 11.60 -2.47 0.16
C TYR A 96 11.28 -3.27 -1.11
N ILE A 97 11.53 -2.69 -2.29
CA ILE A 97 11.18 -3.27 -3.59
C ILE A 97 12.35 -4.02 -4.23
N ILE A 98 12.07 -5.25 -4.66
CA ILE A 98 12.94 -6.07 -5.52
C ILE A 98 12.88 -5.49 -6.93
N ASN A 99 14.03 -5.04 -7.43
CA ASN A 99 14.22 -4.56 -8.81
C ASN A 99 14.85 -5.64 -9.68
#